data_AF-A0AAW4Y8H2-F1
#
_entry.id   AF-A0AAW4Y8H2-F1
#
_cell.length_a   1.000
_cell.length_b   1.000
_cell.length_c   1.000
_cell.angle_alpha   90.00
_cell.angle_beta   90.00
_cell.angle_gamma   90.00
#
_symmetry.space_group_name_H-M   'P 1'
#
loop_
_entity.id
_entity.type
_entity.pdbx_description
1 polymer ?
#
loop_
_entity_poly.entity_id
_entity_poly.type
_entity_poly.pdbx_seq_one_letter_code
_entity_poly.pdbx_strand_id
1 'polypeptide(L)'
;MQNHTAVNTAQTIILRDLVDALLFEDIAGIVSNSEITKENGQTILIYKRETQQIKIPVYFSALNMFRYESSQPITIEGRTSKQPLTAAEFWQTIVKMNRDLSHEWEVARVEEGLTTAATQLAKQLSELDLASHPFVRSEQFASLKDRPFHPLAKEKRGLREADYQVYQAELNQSFPLMVAAVKKTQMIHGDTANIDELENLTAPIKEQATDMLHDQGLSI
;
A
#
# COMPACT_ATOMS: atom_id res chain seq x y z
N MET A 1 -18.51 -7.61 -13.01
CA MET A 1 -17.60 -8.71 -13.41
C MET A 1 -16.22 -8.37 -12.89
N GLN A 2 -15.56 -9.30 -12.21
CA GLN A 2 -14.23 -9.05 -11.62
C GLN A 2 -13.18 -9.01 -12.74
N ASN A 3 -12.40 -7.93 -12.83
CA ASN A 3 -11.33 -7.81 -13.82
C ASN A 3 -10.13 -8.67 -13.39
N HIS A 4 -10.12 -9.93 -13.82
CA HIS A 4 -9.08 -10.90 -13.44
C HIS A 4 -7.65 -10.46 -13.84
N THR A 5 -7.52 -9.69 -14.92
CA THR A 5 -6.22 -9.12 -15.34
C THR A 5 -5.70 -8.12 -14.33
N ALA A 6 -6.57 -7.23 -13.82
CA ALA A 6 -6.21 -6.26 -12.79
C ALA A 6 -5.82 -6.94 -11.48
N VAL A 7 -6.56 -7.99 -11.07
CA VAL A 7 -6.25 -8.78 -9.87
C VAL A 7 -4.87 -9.43 -9.98
N ASN A 8 -4.58 -10.13 -11.07
CA ASN A 8 -3.28 -10.80 -11.25
C ASN A 8 -2.12 -9.80 -11.32
N THR A 9 -2.32 -8.67 -11.98
CA THR A 9 -1.33 -7.58 -12.05
C THR A 9 -1.04 -7.02 -10.66
N ALA A 10 -2.08 -6.69 -9.90
CA ALA A 10 -1.94 -6.17 -8.54
C ALA A 10 -1.21 -7.14 -7.61
N GLN A 11 -1.59 -8.43 -7.63
CA GLN A 11 -0.91 -9.47 -6.85
C GLN A 11 0.60 -9.56 -7.19
N THR A 12 0.94 -9.47 -8.47
CA THR A 12 2.34 -9.48 -8.93
C THR A 12 3.10 -8.25 -8.44
N ILE A 13 2.50 -7.06 -8.46
CA ILE A 13 3.11 -5.82 -7.98
C ILE A 13 3.38 -5.91 -6.47
N ILE A 14 2.39 -6.32 -5.68
CA ILE A 14 2.55 -6.41 -4.22
C ILE A 14 3.55 -7.51 -3.84
N LEU A 15 3.56 -8.66 -4.53
CA LEU A 15 4.59 -9.68 -4.32
C LEU A 15 5.98 -9.15 -4.62
N ARG A 16 6.15 -8.42 -5.74
CA ARG A 16 7.44 -7.84 -6.10
C ARG A 16 7.93 -6.84 -5.06
N ASP A 17 7.08 -5.91 -4.66
CA ASP A 17 7.43 -4.91 -3.64
C ASP A 17 7.73 -5.59 -2.28
N LEU A 18 7.06 -6.72 -1.95
CA LEU A 18 7.34 -7.50 -0.74
C LEU A 18 8.72 -8.17 -0.80
N VAL A 19 9.00 -8.91 -1.87
CA VAL A 19 10.26 -9.65 -2.01
C VAL A 19 11.43 -8.68 -2.03
N ASP A 20 11.34 -7.58 -2.79
CA ASP A 20 12.39 -6.56 -2.82
C ASP A 20 12.62 -5.94 -1.42
N ALA A 21 11.56 -5.60 -0.67
CA ALA A 21 11.70 -5.07 0.69
C ALA A 21 12.37 -6.05 1.66
N LEU A 22 12.00 -7.33 1.62
CA LEU A 22 12.62 -8.38 2.44
C LEU A 22 14.10 -8.55 2.10
N LEU A 23 14.47 -8.48 0.81
CA LEU A 23 15.86 -8.58 0.36
C LEU A 23 16.70 -7.37 0.78
N PHE A 24 16.15 -6.16 0.70
CA PHE A 24 16.86 -4.94 1.08
C PHE A 24 17.12 -4.85 2.58
N GLU A 25 16.17 -5.29 3.39
CA GLU A 25 16.29 -5.25 4.85
C GLU A 25 16.87 -6.54 5.45
N ASP A 26 17.23 -7.51 4.60
CA ASP A 26 17.73 -8.84 4.98
C ASP A 26 16.87 -9.52 6.07
N ILE A 27 15.54 -9.39 5.94
CA ILE A 27 14.59 -9.89 6.94
C ILE A 27 14.74 -11.41 7.07
N ALA A 28 14.85 -11.89 8.32
CA ALA A 28 15.12 -13.30 8.64
C ALA A 28 16.42 -13.86 8.02
N GLY A 29 17.36 -12.98 7.65
CA GLY A 29 18.59 -13.35 6.94
C GLY A 29 18.32 -13.93 5.55
N ILE A 30 17.25 -13.50 4.87
CA ILE A 30 16.84 -14.03 3.57
C ILE A 30 17.93 -13.89 2.49
N VAL A 31 18.87 -12.93 2.65
CA VAL A 31 20.07 -12.81 1.81
C VAL A 31 21.27 -13.40 2.52
N SER A 32 21.56 -12.98 3.75
CA SER A 32 22.81 -13.33 4.45
C SER A 32 22.97 -14.82 4.75
N ASN A 33 21.86 -15.54 4.93
CA ASN A 33 21.84 -16.99 5.19
C ASN A 33 21.44 -17.82 3.97
N SER A 34 21.37 -17.21 2.78
CA SER A 34 21.07 -17.90 1.52
C SER A 34 22.33 -18.26 0.75
N GLU A 35 22.29 -19.40 0.06
CA GLU A 35 23.32 -19.77 -0.92
C GLU A 35 23.00 -19.11 -2.26
N ILE A 36 23.99 -18.47 -2.89
CA ILE A 36 23.86 -17.94 -4.25
C ILE A 36 24.26 -19.03 -5.24
N THR A 37 23.34 -19.40 -6.13
CA THR A 37 23.59 -20.39 -7.19
C THR A 37 23.17 -19.86 -8.55
N LYS A 38 23.47 -20.62 -9.60
CA LYS A 38 23.06 -20.32 -10.96
C LYS A 38 22.44 -21.55 -11.60
N GLU A 39 21.17 -21.46 -11.97
CA GLU A 39 20.40 -22.53 -12.60
C GLU A 39 19.97 -22.07 -13.99
N ASN A 40 20.37 -22.79 -15.05
CA ASN A 40 20.00 -22.47 -16.45
C ASN A 40 20.27 -21.01 -16.87
N GLY A 41 21.33 -20.40 -16.33
CA GLY A 41 21.68 -19.01 -16.63
C GLY A 41 21.09 -17.96 -15.67
N GLN A 42 20.08 -18.32 -14.87
CA GLN A 42 19.44 -17.46 -13.88
C GLN A 42 20.15 -17.55 -12.52
N THR A 43 20.47 -16.41 -11.91
CA THR A 43 20.98 -16.37 -10.53
C THR A 43 19.83 -16.59 -9.56
N ILE A 44 20.02 -17.47 -8.57
CA ILE A 44 19.01 -17.89 -7.60
C ILE A 44 19.58 -17.71 -6.19
N LEU A 45 18.80 -17.10 -5.29
CA LEU A 45 19.01 -17.26 -3.85
C LEU A 45 18.27 -18.51 -3.38
N ILE A 46 19.02 -19.44 -2.79
CA ILE A 46 18.48 -20.64 -2.16
C ILE A 46 18.41 -20.39 -0.66
N TYR A 47 17.22 -20.03 -0.19
CA TYR A 47 16.93 -19.84 1.23
C TYR A 47 16.42 -21.17 1.82
N LYS A 48 17.23 -21.77 2.69
CA LYS A 48 16.92 -23.04 3.36
C LYS A 48 16.82 -22.82 4.86
N ARG A 49 15.75 -23.30 5.47
CA ARG A 49 15.56 -23.34 6.93
C ARG A 49 14.86 -24.65 7.26
N GLU A 50 15.45 -25.41 8.19
CA GLU A 50 14.93 -26.72 8.61
C GLU A 50 14.67 -27.66 7.41
N THR A 51 13.41 -28.02 7.16
CA THR A 51 12.99 -28.92 6.08
C THR A 51 12.32 -28.19 4.91
N GLN A 52 12.39 -26.86 4.87
CA GLN A 52 11.78 -26.04 3.82
C GLN A 52 12.84 -25.29 3.01
N GLN A 53 12.58 -25.17 1.71
CA GLN A 53 13.45 -24.45 0.79
C GLN A 53 12.63 -23.51 -0.11
N ILE A 54 13.14 -22.30 -0.27
CA ILE A 54 12.67 -21.31 -1.25
C ILE A 54 13.79 -21.01 -2.23
N LYS A 55 13.48 -21.02 -3.52
CA LYS A 55 14.34 -20.53 -4.60
C LYS A 55 13.79 -19.21 -5.12
N ILE A 56 14.55 -18.14 -4.93
CA ILE A 56 14.18 -16.77 -5.35
C ILE A 56 15.06 -16.37 -6.54
N PRO A 57 14.50 -16.20 -7.74
CA PRO A 57 15.23 -15.64 -8.87
C PRO A 57 15.65 -14.21 -8.60
N VAL A 58 16.94 -13.90 -8.72
CA VAL A 58 17.46 -12.56 -8.44
C VAL A 58 18.37 -12.03 -9.54
N TYR A 59 18.51 -10.72 -9.58
CA TYR A 59 19.59 -10.03 -10.27
C TYR A 59 20.27 -9.04 -9.31
N PHE A 60 21.55 -8.74 -9.58
CA PHE A 60 22.27 -7.73 -8.80
C PHE A 60 21.92 -6.34 -9.32
N SER A 61 21.28 -5.54 -8.48
CA SER A 61 20.69 -4.26 -8.89
C SER A 61 21.67 -3.08 -8.83
N ALA A 62 21.26 -1.94 -9.38
CA ALA A 62 22.02 -0.69 -9.31
C ALA A 62 22.22 -0.15 -7.87
N LEU A 63 21.52 -0.69 -6.88
CA LEU A 63 21.70 -0.37 -5.46
C LEU A 63 22.80 -1.22 -4.80
N ASN A 64 23.54 -2.01 -5.57
CA ASN A 64 24.51 -2.99 -5.07
C ASN A 64 23.89 -4.02 -4.09
N MET A 65 22.61 -4.34 -4.31
CA MET A 65 21.85 -5.35 -3.56
C MET A 65 21.08 -6.25 -4.53
N PHE A 66 20.77 -7.47 -4.12
CA PHE A 66 19.89 -8.35 -4.89
C PHE A 66 18.46 -7.80 -4.94
N ARG A 67 17.81 -7.95 -6.09
CA ARG A 67 16.39 -7.69 -6.29
C ARG A 67 15.73 -8.88 -6.97
N TYR A 68 14.43 -9.01 -6.75
CA TYR A 68 13.63 -10.06 -7.37
C TYR A 68 13.56 -9.88 -8.88
N GLU A 69 13.97 -10.92 -9.62
CA GLU A 69 13.75 -11.03 -11.07
C GLU A 69 12.29 -11.42 -11.33
N SER A 70 11.40 -10.42 -11.32
CA SER A 70 9.95 -10.62 -11.36
C SER A 70 9.42 -11.25 -12.65
N SER A 71 10.25 -11.42 -13.68
CA SER A 71 9.89 -12.20 -14.87
C SER A 71 9.94 -13.71 -14.64
N GLN A 72 10.60 -14.17 -13.56
CA GLN A 72 10.76 -15.58 -13.20
C GLN A 72 10.00 -15.92 -11.92
N PRO A 73 9.32 -17.07 -11.84
CA PRO A 73 8.53 -17.43 -10.65
C PRO A 73 9.41 -17.85 -9.47
N ILE A 74 9.01 -17.48 -8.26
CA ILE A 74 9.56 -18.04 -7.02
C ILE A 74 9.10 -19.49 -6.89
N THR A 75 10.02 -20.38 -6.52
CA THR A 75 9.72 -21.80 -6.27
C THR A 75 9.83 -22.11 -4.79
N ILE A 76 8.79 -22.70 -4.21
CA ILE A 76 8.76 -23.15 -2.81
C ILE A 76 8.63 -24.67 -2.82
N GLU A 77 9.56 -25.36 -2.15
CA GLU A 77 9.54 -26.82 -2.05
C GLU A 77 8.24 -27.31 -1.39
N GLY A 78 7.60 -28.32 -1.98
CA GLY A 78 6.32 -28.86 -1.51
C GLY A 78 5.07 -28.06 -1.96
N ARG A 79 5.21 -26.86 -2.54
CA ARG A 79 4.06 -26.13 -3.12
C ARG A 79 3.65 -26.77 -4.45
N THR A 80 2.45 -27.37 -4.49
CA THR A 80 1.89 -28.03 -5.70
C THR A 80 0.96 -27.13 -6.53
N SER A 81 0.57 -25.97 -5.99
CA SER A 81 -0.33 -25.05 -6.67
C SER A 81 0.28 -24.50 -7.96
N LYS A 82 -0.52 -24.49 -9.03
CA LYS A 82 -0.18 -23.86 -10.32
C LYS A 82 -0.56 -22.38 -10.39
N GLN A 83 -1.26 -21.87 -9.38
CA GLN A 83 -1.64 -20.45 -9.34
C GLN A 83 -0.42 -19.59 -9.01
N PRO A 84 -0.38 -18.34 -9.53
CA PRO A 84 0.63 -17.36 -9.14
C PRO A 84 0.73 -17.26 -7.62
N LEU A 85 1.96 -17.12 -7.12
CA LEU A 85 2.20 -16.91 -5.69
C LEU A 85 1.67 -15.52 -5.29
N THR A 86 0.95 -15.44 -4.18
CA THR A 86 0.54 -14.14 -3.62
C THR A 86 1.55 -13.63 -2.61
N ALA A 87 1.55 -12.32 -2.36
CA ALA A 87 2.41 -11.72 -1.34
C ALA A 87 2.12 -12.30 0.07
N ALA A 88 0.83 -12.51 0.40
CA ALA A 88 0.41 -13.11 1.66
C ALA A 88 0.90 -14.56 1.80
N GLU A 89 0.79 -15.38 0.74
CA GLU A 89 1.31 -16.76 0.73
C GLU A 89 2.84 -16.78 0.94
N PHE A 90 3.56 -15.88 0.28
CA PHE A 90 5.01 -15.78 0.42
C PHE A 90 5.42 -15.34 1.84
N TRP A 91 4.77 -14.31 2.39
CA TRP A 91 4.97 -13.86 3.78
C TRP A 91 4.74 -14.99 4.78
N GLN A 92 3.61 -15.71 4.65
CA GLN A 92 3.30 -16.85 5.50
C GLN A 92 4.33 -17.99 5.39
N THR A 93 4.94 -18.17 4.22
CA THR A 93 6.03 -19.14 4.05
C THR A 93 7.28 -18.71 4.82
N ILE A 94 7.69 -17.44 4.70
CA ILE A 94 8.83 -16.88 5.45
C ILE A 94 8.62 -16.99 6.96
N VAL A 95 7.43 -16.65 7.45
CA VAL A 95 7.05 -16.77 8.85
C VAL A 95 7.15 -18.21 9.35
N LYS A 96 6.60 -19.18 8.60
CA LYS A 96 6.64 -20.60 8.98
C LYS A 96 8.06 -21.16 9.04
N MET A 97 8.97 -20.65 8.21
CA MET A 97 10.39 -21.02 8.22
C MET A 97 11.18 -20.42 9.38
N ASN A 98 10.63 -19.41 10.06
CA ASN A 98 11.32 -18.63 11.11
C ASN A 98 10.45 -18.49 12.37
N ARG A 99 9.90 -19.61 12.85
CA ARG A 99 8.98 -19.61 14.01
C ARG A 99 9.61 -19.05 15.29
N ASP A 100 10.93 -19.21 15.42
CA ASP A 100 11.76 -18.65 16.48
C ASP A 100 11.74 -17.12 16.48
N LEU A 101 11.75 -16.49 15.30
CA LEU A 101 11.70 -15.03 15.16
C LEU A 101 10.26 -14.50 15.13
N SER A 102 9.34 -15.23 14.51
CA SER A 102 8.01 -14.71 14.19
C SER A 102 7.09 -14.54 15.40
N HIS A 103 7.43 -15.10 16.57
CA HIS A 103 6.63 -14.94 17.78
C HIS A 103 6.54 -13.48 18.24
N GLU A 104 7.56 -12.68 17.95
CA GLU A 104 7.62 -11.25 18.31
C GLU A 104 7.17 -10.33 17.15
N TRP A 105 6.65 -10.90 16.06
CA TRP A 105 6.24 -10.14 14.88
C TRP A 105 4.73 -10.02 14.78
N GLU A 106 4.28 -8.90 14.21
CA GLU A 106 2.87 -8.63 13.89
C GLU A 106 2.40 -9.40 12.63
N VAL A 107 2.64 -10.72 12.61
CA VAL A 107 2.44 -11.61 11.47
C VAL A 107 1.05 -11.48 10.87
N ALA A 108 0.02 -11.60 11.71
CA ALA A 108 -1.37 -11.65 11.28
C ALA A 108 -1.78 -10.34 10.59
N ARG A 109 -1.32 -9.20 11.11
CA ARG A 109 -1.70 -7.90 10.57
C ARG A 109 -0.96 -7.57 9.29
N VAL A 110 0.28 -8.03 9.13
CA VAL A 110 1.02 -7.93 7.87
C VAL A 110 0.35 -8.76 6.78
N GLU A 111 -0.08 -9.99 7.08
CA GLU A 111 -0.81 -10.84 6.13
C GLU A 111 -2.13 -10.20 5.67
N GLU A 112 -2.92 -9.68 6.63
CA GLU A 112 -4.16 -8.94 6.32
C GLU A 112 -3.87 -7.70 5.46
N GLY A 113 -2.80 -6.96 5.79
CA GLY A 113 -2.41 -5.76 5.07
C GLY A 113 -1.94 -6.02 3.65
N LEU A 114 -1.18 -7.09 3.41
CA LEU A 114 -0.80 -7.54 2.05
C LEU A 114 -2.01 -7.92 1.21
N THR A 115 -2.99 -8.59 1.83
CA THR A 115 -4.25 -8.97 1.18
C THR A 115 -5.08 -7.73 0.83
N THR A 116 -5.16 -6.77 1.75
CA THR A 116 -5.84 -5.48 1.54
C THR A 116 -5.15 -4.68 0.44
N ALA A 117 -3.82 -4.54 0.49
CA ALA A 117 -3.05 -3.81 -0.51
C ALA A 117 -3.27 -4.35 -1.94
N ALA A 118 -3.23 -5.69 -2.11
CA ALA A 118 -3.48 -6.31 -3.41
C ALA A 118 -4.91 -6.12 -3.89
N THR A 119 -5.89 -6.25 -2.98
CA THR A 119 -7.32 -6.05 -3.30
C THR A 119 -7.60 -4.62 -3.74
N GLN A 120 -7.10 -3.63 -2.99
CA GLN A 120 -7.35 -2.22 -3.27
C GLN A 120 -6.60 -1.75 -4.52
N LEU A 121 -5.37 -2.21 -4.73
CA LEU A 121 -4.64 -1.93 -5.98
C LEU A 121 -5.35 -2.54 -7.20
N ALA A 122 -5.86 -3.77 -7.08
CA ALA A 122 -6.62 -4.40 -8.17
C ALA A 122 -7.86 -3.57 -8.55
N LYS A 123 -8.56 -3.03 -7.55
CA LYS A 123 -9.71 -2.15 -7.75
C LYS A 123 -9.33 -0.87 -8.47
N GLN A 124 -8.28 -0.18 -8.00
CA GLN A 124 -7.77 1.04 -8.61
C GLN A 124 -7.30 0.83 -10.06
N LEU A 125 -6.62 -0.29 -10.36
CA LEU A 125 -6.21 -0.61 -11.72
C LEU A 125 -7.41 -0.93 -12.63
N SER A 126 -8.47 -1.54 -12.09
CA SER A 126 -9.66 -1.90 -12.85
C SER A 126 -10.58 -0.71 -13.13
N GLU A 127 -10.63 0.26 -12.22
CA GLU A 127 -11.58 1.37 -12.21
C GLU A 127 -10.89 2.74 -12.39
N LEU A 128 -9.63 2.75 -12.84
CA LEU A 128 -8.85 3.96 -13.02
C LEU A 128 -9.58 4.93 -13.97
N ASP A 129 -10.00 6.07 -13.44
CA ASP A 129 -10.63 7.16 -14.19
C ASP A 129 -9.72 8.38 -14.20
N LEU A 130 -9.07 8.65 -15.34
CA LEU A 130 -8.05 9.70 -15.42
C LEU A 130 -8.69 11.08 -15.60
N ALA A 131 -8.38 11.98 -14.67
CA ALA A 131 -8.81 13.36 -14.73
C ALA A 131 -8.34 14.05 -16.02
N SER A 132 -9.14 15.00 -16.50
CA SER A 132 -8.82 15.80 -17.69
C SER A 132 -7.68 16.78 -17.41
N HIS A 133 -7.65 17.40 -16.22
CA HIS A 133 -6.62 18.36 -15.84
C HIS A 133 -5.26 17.67 -15.62
N PRO A 134 -4.19 18.09 -16.32
CA PRO A 134 -2.90 17.38 -16.29
C PRO A 134 -2.29 17.24 -14.90
N PHE A 135 -2.39 18.28 -14.07
CA PHE A 135 -1.86 18.23 -12.71
C PHE A 135 -2.66 17.27 -11.81
N VAL A 136 -3.99 17.23 -11.93
CA VAL A 136 -4.79 16.26 -11.16
C VAL A 136 -4.46 14.85 -11.61
N ARG A 137 -4.31 14.63 -12.92
CA ARG A 137 -3.89 13.35 -13.48
C ARG A 137 -2.51 12.91 -12.99
N SER A 138 -1.53 13.81 -12.90
CA SER A 138 -0.22 13.44 -12.37
C SER A 138 -0.29 13.03 -10.90
N GLU A 139 -1.11 13.71 -10.10
CA GLU A 139 -1.36 13.34 -8.69
C GLU A 139 -2.06 11.97 -8.58
N GLN A 140 -2.96 11.61 -9.50
CA GLN A 140 -3.55 10.27 -9.56
C GLN A 140 -2.49 9.19 -9.79
N PHE A 141 -1.51 9.42 -10.66
CA PHE A 141 -0.41 8.47 -10.86
C PHE A 141 0.52 8.37 -9.65
N ALA A 142 0.81 9.50 -9.00
CA ALA A 142 1.58 9.51 -7.75
C ALA A 142 0.86 8.72 -6.65
N SER A 143 -0.46 8.90 -6.49
CA SER A 143 -1.30 8.12 -5.58
C SER A 143 -1.32 6.63 -5.95
N LEU A 144 -1.49 6.31 -7.24
CA LEU A 144 -1.55 4.93 -7.74
C LEU A 144 -0.27 4.16 -7.39
N LYS A 145 0.91 4.75 -7.63
CA LYS A 145 2.18 4.11 -7.26
C LYS A 145 2.42 4.12 -5.76
N ASP A 146 2.09 5.21 -5.08
CA ASP A 146 2.34 5.44 -3.65
C ASP A 146 3.84 5.30 -3.31
N ARG A 147 4.19 5.00 -2.06
CA ARG A 147 5.56 4.75 -1.61
C ARG A 147 6.18 3.54 -2.35
N PRO A 148 7.22 3.72 -3.19
CA PRO A 148 7.83 2.62 -3.92
C PRO A 148 8.58 1.66 -2.98
N PHE A 149 8.70 0.39 -3.40
CA PHE A 149 9.36 -0.69 -2.65
C PHE A 149 8.73 -0.98 -1.28
N HIS A 150 7.45 -0.66 -1.09
CA HIS A 150 6.77 -0.84 0.18
C HIS A 150 5.44 -1.61 -0.03
N PRO A 151 5.36 -2.89 0.34
CA PRO A 151 4.24 -3.76 -0.07
C PRO A 151 2.91 -3.41 0.61
N LEU A 152 2.94 -2.74 1.76
CA LEU A 152 1.73 -2.26 2.45
C LEU A 152 1.35 -0.82 2.10
N ALA A 153 2.00 -0.17 1.12
CA ALA A 153 1.74 1.26 0.83
C ALA A 153 0.27 1.53 0.44
N LYS A 154 -0.36 0.57 -0.25
CA LYS A 154 -1.77 0.66 -0.67
C LYS A 154 -2.77 0.33 0.44
N GLU A 155 -2.32 -0.16 1.59
CA GLU A 155 -3.17 -0.31 2.75
C GLU A 155 -3.35 1.04 3.47
N LYS A 156 -4.60 1.49 3.57
CA LYS A 156 -5.03 2.64 4.37
C LYS A 156 -5.84 2.14 5.57
N ARG A 157 -5.18 1.98 6.71
CA ARG A 157 -5.80 1.47 7.94
C ARG A 157 -6.83 2.47 8.48
N GLY A 158 -7.97 1.98 8.92
CA GLY A 158 -9.11 2.79 9.40
C GLY A 158 -10.16 3.11 8.35
N LEU A 159 -9.85 2.92 7.06
CA LEU A 159 -10.82 3.05 5.97
C LEU A 159 -11.63 1.76 5.80
N ARG A 160 -12.94 1.91 5.62
CA ARG A 160 -13.86 0.88 5.16
C ARG A 160 -13.82 0.81 3.64
N GLU A 161 -14.38 -0.25 3.06
CA GLU A 161 -14.40 -0.43 1.60
C GLU A 161 -15.06 0.75 0.85
N ALA A 162 -16.14 1.31 1.40
CA ALA A 162 -16.80 2.49 0.84
C ALA A 162 -15.90 3.73 0.86
N ASP A 163 -15.03 3.86 1.87
CA ASP A 163 -14.10 4.99 1.98
C ASP A 163 -13.03 4.92 0.88
N TYR A 164 -12.54 3.71 0.55
CA TYR A 164 -11.63 3.53 -0.59
C TYR A 164 -12.28 3.94 -1.91
N GLN A 165 -13.59 3.68 -2.09
CA GLN A 165 -14.29 4.06 -3.31
C GLN A 165 -14.28 5.58 -3.53
N VAL A 166 -14.45 6.34 -2.46
CA VAL A 166 -14.68 7.79 -2.54
C VAL A 166 -13.37 8.57 -2.42
N TYR A 167 -12.45 8.16 -1.55
CA TYR A 167 -11.29 8.98 -1.19
C TYR A 167 -10.01 8.64 -1.96
N GLN A 168 -10.00 7.58 -2.77
CA GLN A 168 -8.84 7.27 -3.61
C GLN A 168 -8.87 8.11 -4.90
N ALA A 169 -7.81 8.88 -5.13
CA ALA A 169 -7.71 9.80 -6.26
C ALA A 169 -7.85 9.07 -7.61
N GLU A 170 -7.38 7.82 -7.69
CA GLU A 170 -7.43 6.93 -8.85
C GLU A 170 -8.86 6.71 -9.38
N LEU A 171 -9.87 6.80 -8.51
CA LEU A 171 -11.28 6.55 -8.85
C LEU A 171 -12.04 7.83 -9.20
N ASN A 172 -11.37 8.99 -9.11
CA ASN A 172 -11.86 10.30 -9.54
C ASN A 172 -13.24 10.69 -8.98
N GLN A 173 -13.53 10.23 -7.76
CA GLN A 173 -14.76 10.58 -7.06
C GLN A 173 -14.57 11.90 -6.32
N SER A 174 -15.54 12.81 -6.44
CA SER A 174 -15.58 14.04 -5.65
C SER A 174 -16.40 13.82 -4.37
N PHE A 175 -16.05 14.53 -3.30
CA PHE A 175 -16.75 14.47 -2.02
C PHE A 175 -16.81 15.86 -1.36
N PRO A 176 -17.85 16.14 -0.54
CA PRO A 176 -17.96 17.42 0.15
C PRO A 176 -17.02 17.50 1.35
N LEU A 177 -16.62 18.73 1.71
CA LEU A 177 -16.07 19.02 3.03
C LEU A 177 -17.19 19.24 4.05
N MET A 178 -16.88 19.05 5.33
CA MET A 178 -17.78 19.30 6.46
C MET A 178 -17.26 20.44 7.34
N VAL A 179 -18.13 20.98 8.19
CA VAL A 179 -17.84 22.16 9.01
C VAL A 179 -17.88 21.79 10.48
N ALA A 180 -16.87 22.26 11.23
CA ALA A 180 -16.84 22.19 12.68
C ALA A 180 -16.52 23.58 13.23
N ALA A 181 -17.40 24.13 14.06
CA ALA A 181 -17.15 25.41 14.71
C ALA A 181 -16.12 25.24 15.83
N VAL A 182 -15.02 26.01 15.76
CA VAL A 182 -13.97 26.01 16.77
C VAL A 182 -14.02 27.33 17.53
N LYS A 183 -14.07 27.26 18.87
CA LYS A 183 -14.08 28.45 19.71
C LYS A 183 -12.77 29.22 19.54
N LYS A 184 -12.86 30.50 19.18
CA LYS A 184 -11.70 31.40 18.93
C LYS A 184 -10.62 31.36 20.01
N THR A 185 -11.02 31.17 21.28
CA THR A 185 -10.09 31.11 22.43
C THR A 185 -9.34 29.77 22.56
N GLN A 186 -9.62 28.79 21.72
CA GLN A 186 -9.08 27.42 21.78
C GLN A 186 -8.38 27.04 20.47
N MET A 187 -7.97 28.03 19.68
CA MET A 187 -7.26 27.83 18.42
C MET A 187 -6.07 28.79 18.30
N ILE A 188 -5.12 28.39 17.47
CA ILE A 188 -3.99 29.20 17.03
C ILE A 188 -3.97 29.19 15.50
N HIS A 189 -3.26 30.13 14.90
CA HIS A 189 -3.01 30.17 13.47
C HIS A 189 -1.54 30.51 13.21
N GLY A 190 -1.06 30.27 11.99
CA GLY A 190 0.29 30.70 11.61
C GLY A 190 0.42 32.23 11.61
N ASP A 191 1.63 32.75 11.84
CA ASP A 191 1.89 34.19 12.00
C ASP A 191 1.42 35.03 10.80
N THR A 192 1.48 34.46 9.59
CA THR A 192 1.09 35.12 8.34
C THR A 192 -0.23 34.59 7.77
N ALA A 193 -1.00 33.83 8.57
CA ALA A 193 -2.27 33.28 8.11
C ALA A 193 -3.32 34.39 7.96
N ASN A 194 -3.88 34.53 6.77
CA ASN A 194 -4.97 35.47 6.52
C ASN A 194 -6.33 34.78 6.75
N ILE A 195 -7.12 35.27 7.71
CA ILE A 195 -8.43 34.70 8.03
C ILE A 195 -9.42 34.81 6.87
N ASP A 196 -9.27 35.82 6.00
CA ASP A 196 -10.14 36.02 4.84
C ASP A 196 -10.09 34.83 3.86
N GLU A 197 -8.95 34.15 3.75
CA GLU A 197 -8.80 32.95 2.91
C GLU A 197 -9.62 31.77 3.45
N LEU A 198 -9.65 31.59 4.77
CA LEU A 198 -10.44 30.55 5.43
C LEU A 198 -11.93 30.88 5.42
N GLU A 199 -12.29 32.15 5.61
CA GLU A 199 -13.69 32.59 5.48
C GLU A 199 -14.19 32.43 4.04
N ASN A 200 -13.37 32.71 3.04
CA ASN A 200 -13.72 32.48 1.64
C ASN A 200 -14.00 31.00 1.33
N LEU A 201 -13.23 30.07 1.93
CA LEU A 201 -13.47 28.63 1.78
C LEU A 201 -14.85 28.19 2.31
N THR A 202 -15.33 28.81 3.39
CA THR A 202 -16.57 28.42 4.09
C THR A 202 -17.74 29.37 3.86
N ALA A 203 -17.55 30.45 3.09
CA ALA A 203 -18.56 31.46 2.80
C ALA A 203 -19.90 30.87 2.30
N PRO A 204 -19.93 29.85 1.41
CA PRO A 204 -21.20 29.30 0.91
C PRO A 204 -22.12 28.70 1.98
N ILE A 205 -21.59 28.32 3.15
CA ILE A 205 -22.36 27.69 4.24
C ILE A 205 -22.47 28.56 5.49
N LYS A 206 -21.93 29.79 5.47
CA LYS A 206 -21.79 30.67 6.65
C LYS A 206 -23.15 31.03 7.27
N GLU A 207 -24.15 31.35 6.46
CA GLU A 207 -25.50 31.70 6.93
C GLU A 207 -26.14 30.50 7.65
N GLN A 208 -26.15 29.32 7.01
CA GLN A 208 -26.66 28.09 7.61
C GLN A 208 -25.93 27.73 8.92
N ALA A 209 -24.60 27.86 8.94
CA ALA A 209 -23.82 27.62 10.16
C ALA A 209 -24.13 28.62 11.27
N THR A 210 -24.44 29.88 10.93
CA THR A 210 -24.84 30.91 11.90
C THR A 210 -26.16 30.56 12.57
N ASP A 211 -27.16 30.19 11.79
CA ASP A 211 -28.47 29.78 12.30
C ASP A 211 -28.34 28.53 13.20
N MET A 212 -27.59 27.53 12.77
CA MET A 212 -27.35 26.30 13.57
C MET A 212 -26.65 26.58 14.91
N LEU A 213 -25.78 27.59 14.97
CA LEU A 213 -25.14 28.00 16.22
C LEU A 213 -26.10 28.79 17.10
N HIS A 214 -26.88 29.71 16.51
CA HIS A 214 -27.88 30.51 17.23
C HIS A 214 -28.94 29.62 17.88
N ASP A 215 -29.41 28.57 17.20
CA ASP A 215 -30.36 27.59 17.72
C ASP A 215 -29.81 26.82 18.94
N GLN A 216 -28.48 26.78 19.10
CA GLN A 216 -27.78 26.18 20.24
C GLN A 216 -27.35 27.21 21.30
N GLY A 217 -27.76 28.47 21.17
CA GLY A 217 -27.37 29.55 22.08
C GLY A 217 -25.90 29.99 21.95
N LEU A 218 -25.27 29.70 20.81
CA LEU A 218 -23.91 30.11 20.46
C LEU A 218 -23.96 31.22 19.42
N SER A 219 -22.92 32.06 19.38
CA SER A 219 -22.75 33.11 18.36
C SER A 219 -21.36 33.03 17.73
N ILE A 220 -21.25 33.44 16.46
CA ILE A 220 -19.98 33.52 15.70
C ILE A 220 -19.18 34.77 16.09
#